data_AF-B6JZ08-F1
#
_entry.id   AF-B6JZ08-F1
#
_cell.length_a   1.000
_cell.length_b   1.000
_cell.length_c   1.000
_cell.angle_alpha   90.00
_cell.angle_beta   90.00
_cell.angle_gamma   90.00
#
_symmetry.space_group_name_H-M   'P 1'
#
loop_
_entity.id
_entity.type
_entity.pdbx_description
1 polymer ?
#
loop_
_entity_poly.entity_id
_entity_poly.type
_entity_poly.pdbx_seq_one_letter_code
_entity_poly.pdbx_strand_id
1 'polypeptide(L)'
;MDNLLTESVPTKEHMDENVVMGDVEVEGTAKNELDQPATEEVQIRRNALHLIGLTDLSQNQVSEFVTEYFSEPKCVFEWVNDDKCNLVYPDDDVCRSALFHLVNESIEDMDERRGYQTKPHPSLQKVFSIRLATTLDKKVSNAHVYSRYYLLHGDPREDSELRRHQRQKNEGKSNSVNTSNKGSGKSLAARLGPKVSDLSLAERISRDKKSRRRRRRRT
;
A
#
# COMPACT_ATOMS: atom_id res chain seq x y z
N MET A 1 3.40 39.61 65.08
CA MET A 1 2.51 40.69 64.60
C MET A 1 2.05 40.37 63.18
N ASP A 2 1.45 39.20 62.99
CA ASP A 2 0.01 38.99 62.79
C ASP A 2 -0.74 39.98 61.87
N ASN A 3 -1.18 39.48 60.71
CA ASN A 3 -2.58 39.39 60.27
C ASN A 3 -2.62 38.88 58.82
N LEU A 4 -3.09 37.66 58.56
CA LEU A 4 -4.47 37.13 58.51
C LEU A 4 -5.14 37.26 57.12
N LEU A 5 -5.56 36.08 56.65
CA LEU A 5 -6.29 35.69 55.45
C LEU A 5 -7.47 36.58 55.04
N THR A 6 -7.81 36.56 53.74
CA THR A 6 -9.18 36.30 53.27
C THR A 6 -9.17 35.53 51.95
N GLU A 7 -9.86 34.39 51.94
CA GLU A 7 -10.33 33.64 50.76
C GLU A 7 -11.62 34.28 50.21
N SER A 8 -11.93 34.12 48.93
CA SER A 8 -13.30 33.79 48.45
C SER A 8 -13.33 33.47 46.95
N VAL A 9 -14.17 32.48 46.63
CA VAL A 9 -14.28 31.72 45.37
C VAL A 9 -15.46 32.28 44.50
N PRO A 10 -16.03 31.58 43.49
CA PRO A 10 -16.21 32.10 42.13
C PRO A 10 -17.67 32.48 41.80
N THR A 11 -17.88 33.33 40.80
CA THR A 11 -19.22 33.62 40.26
C THR A 11 -19.53 32.77 39.04
N LYS A 12 -20.46 31.82 39.20
CA LYS A 12 -21.30 31.24 38.15
C LYS A 12 -22.49 32.17 37.92
N GLU A 13 -22.79 32.51 36.67
CA GLU A 13 -24.15 32.86 36.25
C GLU A 13 -24.55 32.04 35.02
N HIS A 14 -25.65 31.31 35.20
CA HIS A 14 -26.54 30.68 34.21
C HIS A 14 -27.65 31.68 33.88
N MET A 15 -28.12 31.75 32.63
CA MET A 15 -29.52 31.95 32.14
C MET A 15 -29.47 31.86 30.59
N ASP A 16 -30.40 31.35 29.78
CA ASP A 16 -31.56 30.47 29.93
C ASP A 16 -32.00 30.00 28.51
N GLU A 17 -32.62 28.82 28.49
CA GLU A 17 -33.80 28.34 27.73
C GLU A 17 -33.99 28.50 26.19
N ASN A 18 -34.07 27.32 25.56
CA ASN A 18 -35.14 26.77 24.69
C ASN A 18 -35.77 27.59 23.55
N VAL A 19 -35.63 27.05 22.33
CA VAL A 19 -36.70 27.03 21.31
C VAL A 19 -36.88 25.60 20.79
N VAL A 20 -38.09 25.08 21.01
CA VAL A 20 -38.67 23.83 20.48
C VAL A 20 -39.32 24.12 19.13
N MET A 21 -39.21 23.21 18.15
CA MET A 21 -40.30 22.52 17.41
C MET A 21 -39.84 22.10 16.00
N GLY A 22 -40.07 20.84 15.63
CA GLY A 22 -39.93 20.38 14.25
C GLY A 22 -39.77 18.88 14.09
N ASP A 23 -40.74 18.09 14.55
CA ASP A 23 -40.85 16.66 14.25
C ASP A 23 -41.12 16.48 12.75
N VAL A 24 -40.23 15.78 12.05
CA VAL A 24 -40.54 15.13 10.77
C VAL A 24 -39.99 13.71 10.82
N GLU A 25 -40.86 12.78 11.18
CA GLU A 25 -40.67 11.36 10.92
C GLU A 25 -40.70 11.13 9.41
N VAL A 26 -39.61 10.58 8.86
CA VAL A 26 -39.64 9.87 7.58
C VAL A 26 -39.08 8.48 7.81
N GLU A 27 -39.98 7.52 7.96
CA GLU A 27 -39.66 6.10 7.91
C GLU A 27 -39.13 5.70 6.52
N GLY A 28 -38.07 4.89 6.55
CA GLY A 28 -37.98 3.72 5.67
C GLY A 28 -37.38 3.92 4.29
N THR A 29 -36.05 3.91 4.19
CA THR A 29 -35.39 3.35 3.00
C THR A 29 -34.09 2.63 3.36
N ALA A 30 -34.15 1.30 3.22
CA ALA A 30 -33.09 0.35 2.86
C ALA A 30 -31.72 0.50 3.55
N LYS A 31 -31.43 -0.46 4.43
CA LYS A 31 -30.07 -0.85 4.84
C LYS A 31 -29.26 -1.24 3.60
N ASN A 32 -28.52 -0.30 3.04
CA ASN A 32 -27.31 -0.62 2.27
C ASN A 32 -26.17 -0.71 3.27
N GLU A 33 -25.94 -1.90 3.82
CA GLU A 33 -24.65 -2.27 4.40
C GLU A 33 -23.64 -2.32 3.25
N LEU A 34 -23.18 -1.13 2.85
CA LEU A 34 -21.96 -0.99 2.09
C LEU A 34 -20.85 -1.47 3.03
N ASP A 35 -20.16 -2.52 2.59
CA ASP A 35 -18.90 -3.03 3.13
C ASP A 35 -17.93 -1.85 3.32
N GLN A 36 -18.00 -1.19 4.47
CA GLN A 36 -17.07 -0.13 4.84
C GLN A 36 -15.73 -0.84 5.02
N PRO A 37 -14.68 -0.48 4.27
CA PRO A 37 -13.37 -1.04 4.54
C PRO A 37 -13.07 -0.74 6.00
N ALA A 38 -12.88 -1.79 6.80
CA ALA A 38 -12.51 -1.66 8.20
C ALA A 38 -11.39 -0.62 8.26
N THR A 39 -11.67 0.52 8.90
CA THR A 39 -10.69 1.59 9.02
C THR A 39 -9.59 1.02 9.90
N GLU A 40 -8.50 0.55 9.29
CA GLU A 40 -7.32 0.07 10.03
C GLU A 40 -6.91 1.22 10.96
N GLU A 41 -7.06 1.02 12.27
CA GLU A 41 -6.65 2.02 13.23
C GLU A 41 -5.15 2.28 13.06
N VAL A 42 -4.80 3.54 12.83
CA VAL A 42 -3.41 3.94 12.61
C VAL A 42 -2.69 3.96 13.96
N GLN A 43 -1.96 2.89 14.22
CA GLN A 43 -1.15 2.74 15.43
C GLN A 43 0.29 3.13 15.16
N ILE A 44 0.93 3.70 16.19
CA ILE A 44 2.32 4.15 16.12
C ILE A 44 3.23 2.96 16.49
N ARG A 45 4.24 2.72 15.64
CA ARG A 45 5.28 1.71 15.85
C ARG A 45 6.42 2.35 16.64
N ARG A 46 6.40 2.21 17.96
CA ARG A 46 7.37 2.85 18.87
C ARG A 46 8.82 2.41 18.66
N ASN A 47 9.03 1.22 18.10
CA ASN A 47 10.36 0.69 17.77
C ASN A 47 10.85 1.06 16.36
N ALA A 48 10.12 1.89 15.60
CA ALA A 48 10.49 2.22 14.22
C ALA A 48 10.38 3.71 13.90
N LEU A 49 11.37 4.24 13.17
CA LEU A 49 11.39 5.59 12.63
C LEU A 49 11.12 5.56 11.13
N HIS A 50 10.28 6.46 10.64
CA HIS A 50 9.99 6.61 9.21
C HIS A 50 10.77 7.79 8.64
N LEU A 51 11.64 7.52 7.67
CA LEU A 51 12.41 8.50 6.91
C LEU A 51 11.77 8.76 5.55
N ILE A 52 11.72 10.04 5.16
CA ILE A 52 11.13 10.53 3.91
C ILE A 52 12.13 11.46 3.19
N GLY A 53 12.18 11.38 1.87
CA GLY A 53 13.05 12.21 1.01
C GLY A 53 14.29 11.47 0.50
N LEU A 54 14.21 10.14 0.42
CA LEU A 54 15.32 9.24 0.09
C LEU A 54 15.49 8.95 -1.41
N THR A 55 14.77 9.65 -2.30
CA THR A 55 14.70 9.38 -3.75
C THR A 55 16.02 9.02 -4.45
N ASP A 56 17.15 9.64 -4.08
CA ASP A 56 18.46 9.44 -4.74
C ASP A 56 19.49 8.71 -3.86
N LEU A 57 19.05 8.07 -2.77
CA LEU A 57 19.93 7.42 -1.80
C LEU A 57 19.94 5.90 -1.94
N SER A 58 21.15 5.34 -1.96
CA SER A 58 21.35 3.91 -1.77
C SER A 58 21.23 3.53 -0.28
N GLN A 59 20.94 2.25 -0.02
CA GLN A 59 20.92 1.71 1.34
C GLN A 59 22.23 1.99 2.12
N ASN A 60 23.38 1.96 1.43
CA ASN A 60 24.67 2.23 2.07
C ASN A 60 24.80 3.68 2.53
N GLN A 61 24.30 4.64 1.75
CA GLN A 61 24.32 6.06 2.13
C GLN A 61 23.36 6.34 3.28
N VAL A 62 22.17 5.74 3.28
CA VAL A 62 21.27 5.82 4.44
C VAL A 62 21.94 5.21 5.68
N SER A 63 22.62 4.08 5.53
CA SER A 63 23.38 3.45 6.62
C SER A 63 24.53 4.30 7.13
N GLU A 64 25.27 4.96 6.24
CA GLU A 64 26.35 5.90 6.58
C GLU A 64 25.79 7.04 7.44
N PHE A 65 24.70 7.68 6.99
CA PHE A 65 24.01 8.73 7.75
C PHE A 65 23.58 8.27 9.15
N VAL A 66 22.93 7.11 9.26
CA VAL A 66 22.47 6.60 10.55
C VAL A 66 23.66 6.30 11.47
N THR A 67 24.71 5.65 10.93
CA THR A 67 25.88 5.25 11.71
C THR A 67 26.70 6.45 12.19
N GLU A 68 26.75 7.53 11.43
CA GLU A 68 27.43 8.78 11.79
C GLU A 68 26.87 9.40 13.08
N TYR A 69 25.54 9.43 13.21
CA TYR A 69 24.88 10.08 14.35
C TYR A 69 24.47 9.10 15.45
N PHE A 70 24.27 7.83 15.12
CA PHE A 70 23.81 6.78 16.04
C PHE A 70 24.31 5.39 15.59
N SER A 71 25.54 5.04 15.98
CA SER A 71 26.23 3.84 15.47
C SER A 71 25.73 2.51 16.04
N GLU A 72 25.34 2.49 17.32
CA GLU A 72 24.84 1.29 17.99
C GLU A 72 23.64 1.59 18.90
N PRO A 73 22.67 0.66 18.98
CA PRO A 73 22.56 -0.59 18.22
C PRO A 73 22.12 -0.39 16.76
N LYS A 74 22.44 -1.39 15.92
CA LYS A 74 22.09 -1.37 14.49
C LYS A 74 20.58 -1.53 14.29
N CYS A 75 20.04 -0.79 13.32
CA CYS A 75 18.65 -0.95 12.87
C CYS A 75 18.56 -1.84 11.62
N VAL A 76 17.34 -2.33 11.38
CA VAL A 76 16.95 -3.00 10.13
C VAL A 76 16.23 -2.00 9.24
N PHE A 77 16.61 -1.95 7.96
CA PHE A 77 15.97 -1.08 6.97
C PHE A 77 14.77 -1.79 6.32
N GLU A 78 13.56 -1.26 6.52
CA GLU A 78 12.35 -1.69 5.82
C GLU A 78 11.96 -0.65 4.76
N TRP A 79 12.31 -0.89 3.50
CA TRP A 79 11.93 0.01 2.41
C TRP A 79 10.42 -0.06 2.10
N VAL A 80 9.76 1.09 2.21
CA VAL A 80 8.34 1.26 1.86
C VAL A 80 8.21 1.48 0.35
N ASN A 81 9.02 2.39 -0.19
CA ASN A 81 9.17 2.70 -1.61
C ASN A 81 10.55 3.36 -1.84
N ASP A 82 10.82 3.84 -3.06
CA ASP A 82 12.12 4.41 -3.42
C ASP A 82 12.46 5.72 -2.68
N ASP A 83 11.48 6.40 -2.08
CA ASP A 83 11.67 7.67 -1.37
C ASP A 83 11.57 7.55 0.16
N LYS A 84 11.14 6.38 0.67
CA LYS A 84 10.77 6.20 2.07
C LYS A 84 11.22 4.85 2.61
N CYS A 85 11.79 4.89 3.80
CA CYS A 85 12.29 3.71 4.51
C CYS A 85 11.98 3.82 5.99
N ASN A 86 11.69 2.69 6.64
CA ASN A 86 11.65 2.62 8.10
C ASN A 86 12.98 2.12 8.65
N LEU A 87 13.46 2.76 9.70
CA LEU A 87 14.54 2.29 10.56
C LEU A 87 13.93 1.55 11.74
N VAL A 88 14.07 0.23 11.78
CA VAL A 88 13.50 -0.61 12.85
C VAL A 88 14.59 -0.95 13.85
N TYR A 89 14.37 -0.57 15.10
CA TYR A 89 15.27 -0.83 16.23
C TYR A 89 14.75 -2.01 17.06
N PRO A 90 15.64 -2.65 17.86
CA PRO A 90 15.25 -3.76 18.72
C PRO A 90 14.23 -3.36 19.80
N ASP A 91 14.39 -2.15 20.36
CA ASP A 91 13.62 -1.67 21.50
C ASP A 91 13.08 -0.25 21.26
N ASP A 92 11.99 0.09 21.96
CA ASP A 92 11.34 1.41 21.91
C ASP A 92 12.26 2.53 22.43
N ASP A 93 12.99 2.28 23.53
CA ASP A 93 13.91 3.25 24.12
C ASP A 93 15.09 3.58 23.20
N VAL A 94 15.59 2.56 22.51
CA VAL A 94 16.65 2.69 21.51
C VAL A 94 16.15 3.54 20.33
N CYS A 95 14.95 3.25 19.83
CA CYS A 95 14.32 4.01 18.76
C CYS A 95 14.17 5.49 19.13
N ARG A 96 13.71 5.75 20.36
CA ARG A 96 13.59 7.11 20.90
C ARG A 96 14.94 7.80 20.99
N SER A 97 15.97 7.14 21.50
CA SER A 97 17.34 7.66 21.55
C SER A 97 17.85 8.01 20.15
N ALA A 98 17.68 7.09 19.19
CA ALA A 98 18.06 7.31 17.80
C ALA A 98 17.39 8.54 17.21
N LEU A 99 16.09 8.75 17.46
CA LEU A 99 15.37 9.94 16.99
C LEU A 99 16.03 11.23 17.52
N PHE A 100 16.33 11.31 18.81
CA PHE A 100 17.02 12.48 19.39
C PHE A 100 18.39 12.73 18.76
N HIS A 101 19.15 11.67 18.45
CA HIS A 101 20.46 11.80 17.83
C HIS A 101 20.41 12.21 16.36
N LEU A 102 19.38 11.80 15.63
CA LEU A 102 19.23 12.06 14.20
C LEU A 102 18.59 13.40 13.87
N VAL A 103 17.80 13.98 14.79
CA VAL A 103 17.07 15.24 14.56
C VAL A 103 17.99 16.46 14.75
N ASN A 104 17.75 17.50 13.95
CA ASN A 104 18.54 18.74 13.98
C ASN A 104 18.10 19.73 15.08
N GLU A 105 16.87 19.60 15.58
CA GLU A 105 16.30 20.41 16.66
C GLU A 105 16.31 19.70 18.02
N SER A 106 16.30 20.46 19.11
CA SER A 106 16.11 19.90 20.45
C SER A 106 14.65 19.52 20.64
N ILE A 107 14.39 18.24 20.89
CA ILE A 107 13.05 17.73 21.19
C ILE A 107 12.89 17.76 22.71
N GLU A 108 12.06 18.67 23.22
CA GLU A 108 11.72 18.74 24.65
C GLU A 108 10.66 17.69 25.00
N ASP A 109 9.56 17.69 24.22
CA ASP A 109 8.48 16.72 24.32
C ASP A 109 8.39 15.92 23.02
N MET A 110 8.44 14.59 23.14
CA MET A 110 8.31 13.69 21.99
C MET A 110 6.84 13.58 21.59
N ASP A 111 6.39 14.44 20.69
CA ASP A 111 5.12 14.25 20.00
C ASP A 111 5.25 13.07 19.02
N GLU A 112 4.49 12.01 19.28
CA GLU A 112 4.55 10.74 18.54
C GLU A 112 4.12 10.90 17.06
N ARG A 113 3.34 11.93 16.72
CA ARG A 113 2.85 12.17 15.34
C ARG A 113 3.60 13.27 14.60
N ARG A 114 4.38 14.08 15.32
CA ARG A 114 5.13 15.18 14.71
C ARG A 114 6.27 14.66 13.84
N GLY A 115 6.44 15.32 12.70
CA GLY A 115 7.63 15.17 11.84
C GLY A 115 8.71 16.17 12.21
N TYR A 116 9.95 15.71 12.16
CA TYR A 116 11.16 16.46 12.48
C TYR A 116 12.07 16.51 11.25
N GLN A 117 12.95 17.51 11.19
CA GLN A 117 14.04 17.57 10.22
C GLN A 117 15.29 16.89 10.78
N THR A 118 15.94 16.06 9.98
CA THR A 118 17.19 15.41 10.39
C THR A 118 18.36 16.37 10.38
N LYS A 119 19.46 15.98 11.02
CA LYS A 119 20.78 16.53 10.72
C LYS A 119 21.11 16.31 9.25
N PRO A 120 21.95 17.16 8.64
CA PRO A 120 22.37 16.97 7.27
C PRO A 120 23.18 15.67 7.12
N HIS A 121 23.01 14.99 6.00
CA HIS A 121 23.84 13.85 5.64
C HIS A 121 25.33 14.27 5.57
N PRO A 122 26.28 13.53 6.17
CA PRO A 122 27.68 13.93 6.25
C PRO A 122 28.30 14.23 4.88
N SER A 123 28.13 13.30 3.93
CA SER A 123 28.69 13.43 2.58
C SER A 123 27.85 14.26 1.59
N LEU A 124 26.52 14.31 1.76
CA LEU A 124 25.61 14.90 0.76
C LEU A 124 25.03 16.26 1.19
N GLN A 125 25.18 16.64 2.47
CA GLN A 125 24.61 17.86 3.06
C GLN A 125 23.09 18.01 2.84
N LYS A 126 22.39 16.89 2.59
CA LYS A 126 20.94 16.82 2.39
C LYS A 126 20.25 16.51 3.70
N VAL A 127 19.13 17.18 3.95
CA VAL A 127 18.26 16.97 5.13
C VAL A 127 17.04 16.15 4.72
N PHE A 128 16.55 15.32 5.64
CA PHE A 128 15.39 14.45 5.47
C PHE A 128 14.31 14.78 6.49
N SER A 129 13.09 14.32 6.24
CA SER A 129 12.04 14.31 7.26
C SER A 129 12.03 12.96 7.97
N ILE A 130 11.94 12.99 9.30
CA ILE A 130 11.85 11.81 10.15
C ILE A 130 10.68 11.93 11.14
N ARG A 131 9.98 10.83 11.41
CA ARG A 131 8.95 10.73 12.46
C ARG A 131 8.89 9.30 13.01
N LEU A 132 8.11 9.05 14.05
CA LEU A 132 7.76 7.66 14.38
C LEU A 132 6.96 7.02 13.23
N ALA A 133 7.27 5.78 12.94
CA ALA A 133 6.55 5.01 11.94
C ALA A 133 5.16 4.63 12.47
N THR A 134 4.25 4.35 11.53
CA THR A 134 2.89 3.90 11.79
C THR A 134 2.66 2.54 11.16
N THR A 135 1.56 1.87 11.52
CA THR A 135 1.12 0.61 10.89
C THR A 135 0.85 0.75 9.39
N LEU A 136 0.64 1.98 8.90
CA LEU A 136 0.44 2.28 7.49
C LEU A 136 1.75 2.46 6.71
N ASP A 137 2.88 2.65 7.40
CA ASP A 137 4.20 2.81 6.77
C ASP A 137 4.76 1.44 6.36
N LYS A 138 3.98 0.68 5.60
CA LYS A 138 4.34 -0.63 5.06
C LYS A 138 4.30 -0.57 3.54
N LYS A 139 5.09 -1.42 2.89
CA LYS A 139 5.03 -1.58 1.44
C LYS A 139 3.60 -1.90 1.02
N VAL A 140 3.08 -1.18 0.02
CA VAL A 140 1.71 -1.33 -0.44
C VAL A 140 1.48 -2.77 -0.92
N SER A 141 0.44 -3.41 -0.39
CA SER A 141 0.04 -4.74 -0.84
C SER A 141 -0.27 -4.71 -2.33
N ASN A 142 0.10 -5.78 -3.04
CA ASN A 142 -0.06 -5.84 -4.48
C ASN A 142 0.63 -4.71 -5.27
N ALA A 143 1.73 -4.13 -4.74
CA ALA A 143 2.54 -3.16 -5.48
C ALA A 143 2.99 -3.67 -6.86
N HIS A 144 3.14 -4.99 -7.02
CA HIS A 144 3.44 -5.62 -8.31
C HIS A 144 2.32 -5.43 -9.36
N VAL A 145 1.05 -5.35 -8.95
CA VAL A 145 -0.10 -5.13 -9.86
C VAL A 145 -0.02 -3.74 -10.50
N TYR A 146 0.52 -2.76 -9.77
CA TYR A 146 0.58 -1.36 -10.21
C TYR A 146 1.97 -0.93 -10.69
N SER A 147 3.00 -1.71 -10.38
CA SER A 147 4.37 -1.37 -10.75
C SER A 147 4.58 -1.54 -12.26
N ARG A 148 5.05 -0.47 -12.91
CA ARG A 148 5.31 -0.42 -14.35
C ARG A 148 6.25 -1.52 -14.82
N TYR A 149 7.18 -1.94 -13.96
CA TYR A 149 8.09 -3.06 -14.24
C TYR A 149 7.33 -4.35 -14.53
N TYR A 150 6.44 -4.76 -13.63
CA TYR A 150 5.64 -5.98 -13.79
C TYR A 150 4.61 -5.85 -14.91
N LEU A 151 4.07 -4.64 -15.14
CA LEU A 151 3.20 -4.41 -16.30
C LEU A 151 3.92 -4.60 -17.64
N LEU A 152 5.21 -4.25 -17.72
CA LEU A 152 6.00 -4.38 -18.95
C LEU A 152 6.66 -5.76 -19.10
N HIS A 153 7.03 -6.41 -18.00
CA HIS A 153 7.83 -7.64 -18.01
C HIS A 153 7.03 -8.87 -17.57
N GLY A 154 5.79 -8.70 -17.13
CA GLY A 154 4.95 -9.76 -16.59
C GLY A 154 5.27 -10.08 -15.13
N ASP A 155 4.35 -10.74 -14.44
CA ASP A 155 4.60 -11.31 -13.12
C ASP A 155 5.10 -12.76 -13.28
N PRO A 156 6.32 -13.09 -12.82
CA PRO A 156 6.85 -14.45 -12.86
C PRO A 156 5.93 -15.48 -12.20
N ARG A 157 5.07 -15.05 -11.26
CA ARG A 157 4.12 -15.90 -10.56
C ARG A 157 2.93 -16.28 -11.46
N GLU A 158 2.44 -15.38 -12.31
CA GLU A 158 1.32 -15.68 -13.23
C GLU A 158 1.70 -16.75 -14.26
N ASP A 159 2.93 -16.72 -14.76
CA ASP A 159 3.44 -17.70 -15.72
C ASP A 159 3.36 -19.14 -15.17
N SER A 160 3.52 -19.32 -13.86
CA SER A 160 3.46 -20.62 -13.21
C SER A 160 2.04 -21.17 -13.11
N GLU A 161 1.05 -20.32 -12.86
CA GLU A 161 -0.37 -20.69 -12.77
C GLU A 161 -0.95 -21.00 -14.16
N LEU A 162 -0.58 -20.22 -15.19
CA LEU A 162 -0.93 -20.54 -16.57
C LEU A 162 -0.36 -21.91 -16.99
N ARG A 163 0.90 -22.19 -16.65
CA ARG A 163 1.54 -23.49 -16.92
C ARG A 163 0.88 -24.64 -16.17
N ARG A 164 0.50 -24.46 -14.90
CA ARG A 164 -0.25 -25.47 -14.12
C ARG A 164 -1.61 -25.76 -14.74
N HIS A 165 -2.36 -24.71 -15.09
CA HIS A 165 -3.68 -24.86 -15.70
C HIS A 165 -3.62 -25.53 -17.08
N GLN A 166 -2.54 -25.29 -17.84
CA GLN A 166 -2.28 -25.95 -19.11
C GLN A 166 -1.90 -27.43 -18.94
N ARG A 167 -1.16 -27.77 -17.88
CA ARG A 167 -0.83 -29.16 -17.51
C ARG A 167 -2.08 -29.97 -17.14
N GLN A 168 -2.94 -29.41 -16.28
CA GLN A 168 -4.20 -30.06 -15.88
C GLN A 168 -5.16 -30.26 -17.07
N LYS A 169 -5.22 -29.31 -18.00
CA LYS A 169 -6.00 -29.47 -19.25
C LYS A 169 -5.48 -30.58 -20.16
N ASN A 170 -4.17 -30.84 -20.15
CA ASN A 170 -3.57 -31.90 -20.95
C ASN A 170 -3.76 -33.28 -20.29
N GLU A 171 -3.67 -33.37 -18.97
CA GLU A 171 -3.86 -34.62 -18.23
C GLU A 171 -5.31 -35.13 -18.31
N GLY A 172 -6.32 -34.23 -18.31
CA GLY A 172 -7.73 -34.59 -18.50
C GLY A 172 -8.11 -35.01 -19.94
N LYS A 173 -7.21 -34.83 -20.93
CA LYS A 173 -7.45 -35.18 -22.34
C LYS A 173 -6.91 -36.56 -22.73
N SER A 174 -6.07 -37.16 -21.89
CA SER A 174 -5.43 -38.46 -22.12
C SER A 174 -6.34 -39.66 -21.83
N ASN A 175 -7.46 -39.47 -21.12
CA ASN A 175 -8.37 -40.57 -20.71
C ASN A 175 -9.67 -40.68 -21.52
N SER A 176 -9.78 -40.02 -22.68
CA SER A 176 -10.94 -40.16 -23.57
C SER A 176 -10.52 -40.66 -24.96
N VAL A 177 -9.94 -41.86 -25.00
CA VAL A 177 -9.82 -42.63 -26.24
C VAL A 177 -10.24 -44.07 -25.96
N ASN A 178 -11.55 -44.27 -25.86
CA ASN A 178 -12.22 -45.48 -26.38
C ASN A 178 -13.74 -45.34 -26.26
N THR A 179 -14.35 -44.56 -27.15
CA THR A 179 -15.63 -44.96 -27.74
C THR A 179 -15.67 -44.52 -29.21
N SER A 180 -16.08 -45.48 -30.02
CA SER A 180 -16.41 -45.40 -31.44
C SER A 180 -17.11 -44.10 -31.87
N ASN A 181 -16.76 -43.53 -33.03
CA ASN A 181 -17.57 -43.70 -34.25
C ASN A 181 -16.98 -42.93 -35.46
N LYS A 182 -17.25 -43.53 -36.61
CA LYS A 182 -16.92 -43.17 -37.98
C LYS A 182 -17.60 -41.84 -38.39
N GLY A 183 -16.82 -40.85 -38.84
CA GLY A 183 -17.36 -39.63 -39.46
C GLY A 183 -16.36 -38.47 -39.51
N SER A 184 -15.80 -38.19 -40.70
CA SER A 184 -14.87 -37.10 -40.92
C SER A 184 -15.55 -35.73 -40.75
N GLY A 185 -15.41 -35.13 -39.58
CA GLY A 185 -15.72 -33.73 -39.34
C GLY A 185 -14.60 -33.11 -38.53
N LYS A 186 -14.06 -31.98 -38.99
CA LYS A 186 -13.12 -31.17 -38.19
C LYS A 186 -13.71 -30.98 -36.80
N SER A 187 -12.93 -31.26 -35.76
CA SER A 187 -13.37 -31.16 -34.36
C SER A 187 -14.01 -29.79 -34.10
N LEU A 188 -14.94 -29.73 -33.14
CA LEU A 188 -15.61 -28.47 -32.77
C LEU A 188 -14.59 -27.36 -32.46
N ALA A 189 -13.47 -27.72 -31.82
CA ALA A 189 -12.35 -26.84 -31.54
C ALA A 189 -11.68 -26.27 -32.82
N ALA A 190 -11.52 -27.08 -33.87
CA ALA A 190 -10.99 -26.62 -35.15
C ALA A 190 -11.96 -25.70 -35.91
N ARG A 191 -13.28 -25.80 -35.64
CA ARG A 191 -14.30 -24.92 -36.25
C ARG A 191 -14.41 -23.56 -35.54
N LEU A 192 -14.28 -23.56 -34.21
CA LEU A 192 -14.42 -22.35 -33.39
C LEU A 192 -13.13 -21.52 -33.33
N GLY A 193 -11.97 -22.14 -33.53
CA GLY A 193 -10.67 -21.49 -33.43
C GLY A 193 -10.26 -21.20 -31.97
N PRO A 194 -9.10 -20.56 -31.76
CA PRO A 194 -8.60 -20.24 -30.42
C PRO A 194 -9.56 -19.32 -29.67
N LYS A 195 -9.75 -19.58 -28.37
CA LYS A 195 -10.57 -18.74 -27.49
C LYS A 195 -9.99 -17.34 -27.41
N VAL A 196 -10.84 -16.34 -27.24
CA VAL A 196 -10.42 -14.93 -27.14
C VAL A 196 -9.49 -14.66 -25.96
N SER A 197 -9.63 -15.42 -24.87
CA SER A 197 -8.75 -15.40 -23.69
C SER A 197 -7.30 -15.75 -24.03
N ASP A 198 -7.10 -16.63 -25.00
CA ASP A 198 -5.81 -17.22 -25.33
C ASP A 198 -5.02 -16.36 -26.34
N LEU A 199 -5.57 -15.20 -26.74
CA LEU A 199 -4.98 -14.30 -27.73
C LEU A 199 -4.38 -13.08 -27.06
N SER A 200 -3.18 -12.70 -27.51
CA SER A 200 -2.57 -11.42 -27.20
C SER A 200 -3.39 -10.25 -27.74
N LEU A 201 -3.22 -9.06 -27.15
CA LEU A 201 -3.90 -7.83 -27.60
C LEU A 201 -3.63 -7.56 -29.09
N ALA A 202 -2.41 -7.78 -29.55
CA ALA A 202 -2.01 -7.63 -30.96
C ALA A 202 -2.76 -8.59 -31.90
N GLU A 203 -2.94 -9.86 -31.48
CA GLU A 203 -3.70 -10.84 -32.25
C GLU A 203 -5.20 -10.54 -32.30
N ARG A 204 -5.77 -10.01 -31.21
CA ARG A 204 -7.17 -9.57 -31.17
C ARG A 204 -7.41 -8.42 -32.16
N ILE A 205 -6.51 -7.44 -32.19
CA ILE A 205 -6.55 -6.31 -33.13
C ILE A 205 -6.39 -6.78 -34.58
N SER A 206 -5.49 -7.73 -34.85
CA SER A 206 -5.27 -8.29 -36.19
C SER A 206 -6.48 -9.07 -36.73
N ARG A 207 -7.15 -9.85 -35.87
CA ARG A 207 -8.38 -10.58 -36.24
C ARG A 207 -9.52 -9.65 -36.60
N ASP A 208 -9.70 -8.57 -35.85
CA ASP A 208 -10.75 -7.59 -36.13
C ASP A 208 -10.53 -6.86 -37.47
N LYS A 209 -9.27 -6.56 -37.82
CA LYS A 209 -8.92 -6.03 -39.15
C LYS A 209 -9.21 -7.04 -40.28
N LYS A 210 -8.99 -8.34 -40.04
CA LYS A 210 -9.21 -9.42 -41.03
C LYS A 210 -10.69 -9.74 -41.24
N SER A 211 -11.52 -9.68 -40.20
CA SER A 211 -12.98 -9.84 -40.28
C SER A 211 -13.61 -8.68 -41.07
N ARG A 212 -13.19 -7.44 -40.79
CA ARG A 212 -13.62 -6.22 -41.51
C ARG A 212 -13.27 -6.26 -43.00
N ARG A 213 -12.08 -6.76 -43.37
CA ARG A 213 -11.67 -6.94 -44.78
C ARG A 213 -12.50 -7.98 -45.54
N ARG A 214 -12.95 -9.06 -44.89
CA ARG A 214 -13.77 -10.11 -45.54
C ARG A 214 -15.20 -9.64 -45.84
N ARG A 215 -15.77 -8.76 -45.01
CA ARG A 215 -17.11 -8.18 -45.26
C ARG A 215 -17.15 -7.28 -46.49
N ARG A 216 -16.05 -6.57 -46.81
CA ARG A 216 -15.97 -5.66 -47.97
C ARG A 216 -15.84 -6.35 -49.35
N ARG A 217 -15.64 -7.66 -49.40
CA ARG A 217 -15.51 -8.43 -50.65
C ARG A 217 -16.78 -9.22 -51.03
N ARG A 218 -17.86 -9.05 -50.27
CA ARG A 218 -19.11 -9.82 -50.43
C ARG A 218 -20.33 -8.95 -50.78
N THR A 219 -20.09 -7.71 -51.17
CA THR A 219 -21.04 -6.82 -51.86
C THR A 219 -20.57 -6.70 -53.29
#